data_AF-A0A2V2EHM7-F1
#
_entry.id   AF-A0A2V2EHM7-F1
#
_cell.length_a   1.000
_cell.length_b   1.000
_cell.length_c   1.000
_cell.angle_alpha   90.00
_cell.angle_beta   90.00
_cell.angle_gamma   90.00
#
_symmetry.space_group_name_H-M   'P 1'
#
loop_
_entity.id
_entity.type
_entity.pdbx_description
1 polymer ?
#
loop_
_entity_poly.entity_id
_entity_poly.type
_entity_poly.pdbx_seq_one_letter_code
_entity_poly.pdbx_strand_id
1 'polypeptide(L)'
;MSFFSNFQTDKCPGPINGNPLNGLNEKVCIQAQRVFDACIKQGQSEGVVLNITDPVPSNPTYPLTFISARSTTSVGQVAAFQVDRLPDRAGCARVQTTVNIPVEVVYTDANGTEGKANAVVTVNEDVILFVPQPSIMPYEVQCVVSAVSPEGMFNTQNNTFVVDLCTTVILKIVINVDLLVPSYGYCVIPPAQEYTQEVCAGFFELPLYPQGNTNCGCGGCNNNCNK
;
A
#
# COMPACT_ATOMS: atom_id res chain seq x y z
N MET A 1 -9.76 2.33 -8.31
CA MET A 1 -9.23 3.67 -8.00
C MET A 1 -9.77 4.64 -9.03
N SER A 2 -10.58 5.62 -8.62
CA SER A 2 -10.72 6.90 -9.34
C SER A 2 -11.58 7.83 -8.50
N PHE A 3 -10.92 8.75 -7.78
CA PHE A 3 -11.56 9.99 -7.36
C PHE A 3 -11.74 10.85 -8.61
N PHE A 4 -12.88 10.68 -9.28
CA PHE A 4 -13.31 11.55 -10.38
C PHE A 4 -14.22 12.64 -9.81
N SER A 5 -13.65 13.49 -8.94
CA SER A 5 -14.30 14.66 -8.34
C SER A 5 -13.92 15.97 -9.04
N ASN A 6 -13.61 15.91 -10.35
CA ASN A 6 -13.10 17.03 -11.15
C ASN A 6 -14.09 17.58 -12.20
N PHE A 7 -15.40 17.34 -12.05
CA PHE A 7 -16.41 17.77 -13.03
C PHE A 7 -17.39 18.86 -12.55
N GLN A 8 -17.09 19.53 -11.44
CA GLN A 8 -17.70 20.84 -11.13
C GLN A 8 -16.66 21.92 -11.36
N THR A 9 -16.87 22.73 -12.40
CA THR A 9 -15.93 23.72 -12.95
C THR A 9 -15.45 24.78 -11.95
N ASP A 10 -16.15 24.93 -10.83
CA ASP A 10 -15.96 26.06 -9.91
C ASP A 10 -15.13 25.68 -8.69
N LYS A 11 -14.79 24.39 -8.51
CA LYS A 11 -14.07 23.86 -7.33
C LYS A 11 -12.95 22.89 -7.68
N CYS A 12 -12.39 22.99 -8.88
CA CYS A 12 -11.15 22.30 -9.21
C CYS A 12 -9.96 23.09 -8.64
N PRO A 13 -9.01 22.44 -7.93
CA PRO A 13 -7.75 23.09 -7.61
C PRO A 13 -6.94 23.24 -8.91
N GLY A 14 -7.22 24.31 -9.65
CA GLY A 14 -6.42 24.74 -10.78
C GLY A 14 -5.07 25.32 -10.32
N PRO A 15 -4.11 25.50 -11.24
CA PRO A 15 -2.90 26.26 -10.95
C PRO A 15 -3.28 27.65 -10.43
N ILE A 16 -2.74 28.02 -9.26
CA ILE A 16 -3.02 29.31 -8.60
C ILE A 16 -2.57 30.43 -9.55
N ASN A 17 -3.53 31.14 -10.13
CA ASN A 17 -3.28 32.38 -10.87
C ASN A 17 -3.70 33.56 -9.97
N GLY A 18 -2.72 34.23 -9.35
CA GLY A 18 -2.95 35.37 -8.45
C GLY A 18 -2.26 35.22 -7.08
N ASN A 19 -2.67 36.05 -6.11
CA ASN A 19 -2.13 35.98 -4.75
C ASN A 19 -2.75 34.79 -3.99
N PRO A 20 -1.96 33.79 -3.54
CA PRO A 20 -2.46 32.60 -2.84
C PRO A 20 -3.15 32.90 -1.50
N LEU A 21 -3.01 34.11 -0.96
CA LEU A 21 -3.66 34.53 0.28
C LEU A 21 -5.14 34.93 0.08
N ASN A 22 -5.58 35.19 -1.16
CA ASN A 22 -6.95 35.57 -1.44
C ASN A 22 -7.83 34.31 -1.54
N GLY A 23 -8.83 34.20 -0.66
CA GLY A 23 -9.78 33.07 -0.65
C GLY A 23 -9.50 31.98 0.40
N LEU A 24 -8.52 32.20 1.29
CA LEU A 24 -8.33 31.34 2.45
C LEU A 24 -9.52 31.50 3.41
N ASN A 25 -10.28 30.43 3.58
CA ASN A 25 -11.48 30.46 4.41
C ASN A 25 -11.15 30.18 5.88
N GLU A 26 -10.28 29.21 6.14
CA GLU A 26 -9.89 28.82 7.50
C GLU A 26 -8.54 28.10 7.54
N LYS A 27 -7.99 27.95 8.75
CA LYS A 27 -6.83 27.10 9.01
C LYS A 27 -7.32 25.74 9.47
N VAL A 28 -6.98 24.69 8.74
CA VAL A 28 -7.36 23.32 9.08
C VAL A 28 -6.16 22.59 9.64
N CYS A 29 -6.39 21.82 10.70
CA CYS A 29 -5.41 20.91 11.27
C CYS A 29 -5.64 19.51 10.68
N ILE A 30 -4.63 18.96 10.01
CA ILE A 30 -4.67 17.61 9.45
C ILE A 30 -3.73 16.72 10.25
N GLN A 31 -4.26 15.66 10.81
CA GLN A 31 -3.44 14.62 11.42
C GLN A 31 -2.87 13.73 10.33
N ALA A 32 -1.54 13.67 10.24
CA ALA A 32 -0.83 12.93 9.20
C ALA A 32 0.38 12.18 9.78
N GLN A 33 0.81 11.14 9.09
CA GLN A 33 2.05 10.43 9.41
C GLN A 33 3.21 11.04 8.65
N ARG A 34 4.15 11.64 9.37
CA ARG A 34 5.41 12.12 8.79
C ARG A 34 6.41 10.97 8.76
N VAL A 35 6.86 10.60 7.56
CA VAL A 35 7.95 9.64 7.37
C VAL A 35 9.29 10.39 7.41
N PHE A 36 10.18 10.00 8.32
CA PHE A 36 11.53 10.57 8.41
C PHE A 36 12.49 9.91 7.43
N ASP A 37 12.43 8.58 7.38
CA ASP A 37 13.22 7.78 6.48
C ASP A 37 12.50 6.46 6.21
N ALA A 38 12.81 5.88 5.06
CA ALA A 38 12.27 4.59 4.65
C ALA A 38 13.30 3.84 3.81
N CYS A 39 13.42 2.53 4.05
CA CYS A 39 14.20 1.64 3.21
C CYS A 39 13.36 0.50 2.68
N ILE A 40 13.67 0.06 1.47
CA ILE A 40 13.12 -1.14 0.86
C ILE A 40 14.19 -2.22 0.83
N LYS A 41 13.83 -3.42 1.28
CA LYS A 41 14.66 -4.62 1.24
C LYS A 41 13.87 -5.70 0.50
N GLN A 42 14.49 -6.23 -0.55
CA GLN A 42 13.94 -7.33 -1.32
C GLN A 42 14.91 -8.49 -1.21
N GLY A 43 14.37 -9.67 -0.96
CA GLY A 43 15.17 -10.87 -0.72
C GLY A 43 14.44 -12.11 -1.17
N GLN A 44 15.22 -13.08 -1.64
CA GLN A 44 14.77 -14.44 -1.88
C GLN A 44 15.30 -15.29 -0.73
N SER A 45 14.41 -16.06 -0.10
CA SER A 45 14.76 -17.00 0.95
C SER A 45 14.40 -18.39 0.49
N GLU A 46 15.40 -19.26 0.35
CA GLU A 46 15.22 -20.65 -0.08
C GLU A 46 15.00 -21.56 1.12
N GLY A 47 14.17 -22.60 0.94
CA GLY A 47 13.95 -23.62 1.96
C GLY A 47 13.25 -23.11 3.22
N VAL A 48 12.41 -22.08 3.13
CA VAL A 48 11.66 -21.54 4.26
C VAL A 48 10.60 -22.55 4.70
N VAL A 49 10.64 -22.94 5.98
CA VAL A 49 9.66 -23.86 6.56
C VAL A 49 8.43 -23.08 7.02
N LEU A 50 7.29 -23.31 6.38
CA LEU A 50 5.98 -22.77 6.74
C LEU A 50 5.23 -23.77 7.62
N ASN A 51 4.97 -23.37 8.86
CA ASN A 51 4.07 -24.07 9.76
C ASN A 51 2.64 -23.64 9.46
N ILE A 52 1.81 -24.58 9.02
CA ILE A 52 0.39 -24.34 8.75
C ILE A 52 -0.41 -24.31 10.05
N THR A 53 -1.32 -23.35 10.12
CA THR A 53 -2.25 -23.12 11.22
C THR A 53 -3.63 -22.88 10.62
N ASP A 54 -4.67 -23.32 11.32
CA ASP A 54 -6.08 -23.18 10.91
C ASP A 54 -6.35 -23.59 9.45
N PRO A 55 -6.05 -24.85 9.06
CA PRO A 55 -6.39 -25.33 7.73
C PRO A 55 -7.90 -25.31 7.51
N VAL A 56 -8.31 -24.94 6.30
CA VAL A 56 -9.68 -24.95 5.80
C VAL A 56 -9.67 -25.74 4.50
N PRO A 57 -10.26 -26.95 4.43
CA PRO A 57 -11.02 -27.66 5.46
C PRO A 57 -10.19 -28.07 6.68
N SER A 58 -10.82 -28.19 7.86
CA SER A 58 -10.15 -28.41 9.15
C SER A 58 -9.39 -29.73 9.30
N ASN A 59 -9.73 -30.73 8.49
CA ASN A 59 -9.05 -32.03 8.46
C ASN A 59 -8.69 -32.39 7.02
N PRO A 60 -7.63 -31.80 6.44
CA PRO A 60 -7.23 -32.13 5.09
C PRO A 60 -6.61 -33.55 5.06
N THR A 61 -6.81 -34.27 3.96
CA THR A 61 -6.24 -35.62 3.81
C THR A 61 -4.81 -35.54 3.29
N TYR A 62 -3.87 -36.05 4.07
CA TYR A 62 -2.44 -36.08 3.71
C TYR A 62 -2.13 -37.15 2.64
N PRO A 63 -1.09 -36.96 1.80
CA PRO A 63 -0.18 -35.81 1.73
C PRO A 63 -0.81 -34.58 1.06
N LEU A 64 -0.38 -33.39 1.48
CA LEU A 64 -0.81 -32.13 0.85
C LEU A 64 0.11 -31.79 -0.32
N THR A 65 -0.46 -31.16 -1.36
CA THR A 65 0.27 -30.65 -2.51
C THR A 65 0.26 -29.14 -2.48
N PHE A 66 1.44 -28.51 -2.50
CA PHE A 66 1.56 -27.06 -2.50
C PHE A 66 1.11 -26.48 -3.85
N ILE A 67 0.34 -25.38 -3.83
CA ILE A 67 -0.03 -24.63 -5.04
C ILE A 67 0.64 -23.26 -5.04
N SER A 68 0.43 -22.48 -3.97
CA SER A 68 1.01 -21.14 -3.86
C SER A 68 0.97 -20.66 -2.42
N ALA A 69 1.82 -19.69 -2.08
CA ALA A 69 1.71 -18.95 -0.84
C ALA A 69 1.85 -17.46 -1.10
N ARG A 70 1.04 -16.65 -0.41
CA ARG A 70 1.07 -15.19 -0.54
C ARG A 70 0.76 -14.48 0.77
N SER A 71 1.31 -13.30 0.98
CA SER A 71 0.99 -12.47 2.14
C SER A 71 -0.51 -12.13 2.19
N THR A 72 -1.13 -12.24 3.36
CA THR A 72 -2.55 -11.90 3.57
C THR A 72 -2.76 -10.41 3.79
N THR A 73 -1.80 -9.75 4.43
CA THR A 73 -1.82 -8.32 4.72
C THR A 73 -0.63 -7.61 4.12
N SER A 74 -0.78 -6.32 3.82
CA SER A 74 0.32 -5.44 3.43
C SER A 74 1.05 -4.83 4.62
N VAL A 75 0.57 -5.06 5.85
CA VAL A 75 1.17 -4.57 7.09
C VAL A 75 1.78 -5.75 7.83
N GLY A 76 3.08 -5.68 8.09
CA GLY A 76 3.78 -6.68 8.88
C GLY A 76 3.77 -6.33 10.37
N GLN A 77 3.95 -7.34 11.21
CA GLN A 77 4.10 -7.12 12.65
C GLN A 77 5.59 -6.96 12.98
N VAL A 78 5.94 -5.80 13.52
CA VAL A 78 7.29 -5.48 13.97
C VAL A 78 7.49 -6.06 15.38
N ALA A 79 8.52 -6.87 15.57
CA ALA A 79 8.93 -7.46 16.83
C ALA A 79 10.42 -7.19 17.10
N ALA A 80 10.80 -7.17 18.38
CA ALA A 80 12.20 -7.03 18.80
C ALA A 80 12.94 -5.82 18.19
N PHE A 81 12.25 -4.68 18.05
CA PHE A 81 12.84 -3.45 17.53
C PHE A 81 13.89 -2.87 18.49
N GLN A 82 15.08 -2.62 17.96
CA GLN A 82 16.22 -2.00 18.65
C GLN A 82 16.81 -0.88 17.79
N VAL A 83 17.24 0.20 18.44
CA VAL A 83 17.84 1.37 17.78
C VAL A 83 19.15 1.73 18.44
N ASP A 84 20.24 1.51 17.71
CA ASP A 84 21.59 1.87 18.15
C ASP A 84 22.07 3.10 17.39
N ARG A 85 22.24 4.22 18.10
CA ARG A 85 22.72 5.47 17.48
C ARG A 85 24.20 5.34 17.12
N LEU A 86 24.54 5.75 15.90
CA LEU A 86 25.92 5.68 15.40
C LEU A 86 26.67 6.97 15.80
N PRO A 87 27.82 6.88 16.50
CA PRO A 87 28.59 8.07 16.90
C PRO A 87 29.20 8.79 15.69
N ASP A 88 29.47 8.06 14.61
CA ASP A 88 30.16 8.57 13.42
C ASP A 88 29.24 9.31 12.43
N ARG A 89 27.91 9.15 12.57
CA ARG A 89 26.93 9.77 11.67
C ARG A 89 25.75 10.35 12.43
N ALA A 90 25.80 11.66 12.65
CA ALA A 90 24.75 12.39 13.36
C ALA A 90 23.36 12.17 12.72
N GLY A 91 22.39 11.75 13.54
CA GLY A 91 21.01 11.50 13.12
C GLY A 91 20.74 10.13 12.50
N CYS A 92 21.77 9.34 12.19
CA CYS A 92 21.60 7.96 11.74
C CYS A 92 21.72 6.99 12.91
N ALA A 93 20.90 5.94 12.86
CA ALA A 93 20.94 4.84 13.80
C ALA A 93 20.85 3.52 13.03
N ARG A 94 21.50 2.49 13.56
CA ARG A 94 21.28 1.12 13.17
C ARG A 94 19.95 0.68 13.76
N VAL A 95 19.03 0.29 12.90
CA VAL A 95 17.71 -0.21 13.23
C VAL A 95 17.71 -1.70 12.99
N GLN A 96 17.58 -2.46 14.07
CA GLN A 96 17.47 -3.91 14.03
C GLN A 96 16.06 -4.29 14.42
N THR A 97 15.40 -5.10 13.59
CA THR A 97 14.04 -5.52 13.86
C THR A 97 13.73 -6.86 13.23
N THR A 98 12.83 -7.60 13.87
CA THR A 98 12.25 -8.81 13.32
C THR A 98 10.86 -8.47 12.78
N VAL A 99 10.58 -8.83 11.54
CA VAL A 99 9.30 -8.57 10.87
C VAL A 99 8.59 -9.90 10.64
N ASN A 100 7.41 -10.05 11.23
CA ASN A 100 6.54 -11.18 11.00
C ASN A 100 5.55 -10.85 9.88
N ILE A 101 5.59 -11.65 8.82
CA ILE A 101 4.76 -11.53 7.63
C ILE A 101 3.72 -12.65 7.68
N PRO A 102 2.42 -12.33 7.80
CA PRO A 102 1.38 -13.33 7.73
C PRO A 102 1.16 -13.76 6.27
N VAL A 103 1.13 -15.06 6.04
CA VAL A 103 1.07 -15.69 4.72
C VAL A 103 -0.07 -16.70 4.70
N GLU A 104 -0.85 -16.72 3.62
CA GLU A 104 -1.85 -17.75 3.32
C GLU A 104 -1.23 -18.71 2.32
N VAL A 105 -1.25 -19.99 2.68
CA VAL A 105 -0.80 -21.11 1.84
C VAL A 105 -2.03 -21.77 1.24
N VAL A 106 -2.05 -21.87 -0.08
CA VAL A 106 -3.05 -22.61 -0.84
C VAL A 106 -2.45 -23.96 -1.23
N TYR A 107 -3.19 -25.03 -0.93
CA TYR A 107 -2.77 -26.40 -1.19
C TYR A 107 -3.94 -27.25 -1.70
N THR A 108 -3.64 -28.42 -2.24
CA THR A 108 -4.63 -29.46 -2.56
C THR A 108 -4.38 -30.67 -1.69
N ASP A 109 -5.44 -31.28 -1.16
CA ASP A 109 -5.34 -32.52 -0.40
C ASP A 109 -5.22 -33.75 -1.30
N ALA A 110 -5.01 -34.94 -0.72
CA ALA A 110 -4.91 -36.19 -1.47
C ALA A 110 -6.21 -36.60 -2.20
N ASN A 111 -7.35 -36.02 -1.83
CA ASN A 111 -8.65 -36.27 -2.48
C ASN A 111 -8.94 -35.26 -3.62
N GLY A 112 -8.00 -34.36 -3.92
CA GLY A 112 -8.17 -33.32 -4.94
C GLY A 112 -8.97 -32.10 -4.49
N THR A 113 -9.22 -31.94 -3.19
CA THR A 113 -9.93 -30.78 -2.62
C THR A 113 -8.95 -29.66 -2.31
N GLU A 114 -9.23 -28.45 -2.81
CA GLU A 114 -8.45 -27.27 -2.49
C GLU A 114 -8.68 -26.83 -1.04
N GLY A 115 -7.59 -26.48 -0.36
CA GLY A 115 -7.59 -25.97 0.98
C GLY A 115 -6.67 -24.75 1.14
N LYS A 116 -6.87 -24.05 2.25
CA LYS A 116 -6.09 -22.87 2.64
C LYS A 116 -5.64 -23.02 4.08
N ALA A 117 -4.44 -22.56 4.39
CA ALA A 117 -3.95 -22.47 5.76
C ALA A 117 -3.18 -21.17 5.97
N ASN A 118 -3.11 -20.75 7.22
CA ASN A 118 -2.33 -19.60 7.63
C ASN A 118 -0.93 -20.04 8.04
N ALA A 119 0.07 -19.21 7.75
CA ALA A 119 1.44 -19.36 8.16
C ALA A 119 2.04 -17.99 8.48
N VAL A 120 3.13 -17.96 9.23
CA VAL A 120 3.87 -16.73 9.53
C VAL A 120 5.32 -16.92 9.13
N VAL A 121 5.83 -15.99 8.33
CA VAL A 121 7.24 -15.93 7.92
C VAL A 121 7.93 -14.82 8.69
N THR A 122 9.06 -15.12 9.30
CA THR A 122 9.83 -14.17 10.09
C THR A 122 11.10 -13.76 9.33
N VAL A 123 11.26 -12.45 9.09
CA VAL A 123 12.44 -11.86 8.43
C VAL A 123 13.16 -10.94 9.41
N ASN A 124 14.48 -11.09 9.53
CA ASN A 124 15.30 -10.19 10.33
C ASN A 124 15.90 -9.11 9.43
N GLU A 125 15.66 -7.86 9.80
CA GLU A 125 16.18 -6.69 9.11
C GLU A 125 17.17 -5.94 9.99
N ASP A 126 18.27 -5.52 9.35
CA ASP A 126 19.34 -4.75 9.97
C ASP A 126 19.78 -3.68 8.98
N VAL A 127 19.34 -2.44 9.23
CA VAL A 127 19.47 -1.32 8.28
C VAL A 127 19.87 -0.06 9.01
N ILE A 128 20.55 0.85 8.31
CA ILE A 128 20.85 2.18 8.83
C ILE A 128 19.80 3.13 8.30
N LEU A 129 19.08 3.77 9.21
CA LEU A 129 18.02 4.75 8.89
C LEU A 129 18.29 6.05 9.65
N PHE A 130 17.79 7.16 9.11
CA PHE A 130 17.71 8.40 9.84
C PHE A 130 16.60 8.31 10.90
N VAL A 131 17.00 8.36 12.18
CA VAL A 131 16.08 8.29 13.33
C VAL A 131 16.16 9.60 14.09
N PRO A 132 15.05 10.35 14.20
CA PRO A 132 15.04 11.64 14.89
C PRO A 132 15.44 11.50 16.37
N GLN A 133 15.77 12.63 17.00
CA GLN A 133 16.01 12.67 18.44
C GLN A 133 14.71 12.32 19.20
N PRO A 134 14.81 11.70 20.39
CA PRO A 134 13.63 11.37 21.20
C PRO A 134 12.85 12.64 21.51
N SER A 135 11.53 12.58 21.34
CA SER A 135 10.63 13.70 21.62
C SER A 135 9.45 13.22 22.47
N ILE A 136 8.67 14.14 23.03
CA ILE A 136 7.45 13.81 23.79
C ILE A 136 6.48 12.98 22.93
N MET A 137 6.44 13.25 21.63
CA MET A 137 5.77 12.38 20.65
C MET A 137 6.75 11.29 20.20
N PRO A 138 6.49 10.02 20.51
CA PRO A 138 7.38 8.94 20.12
C PRO A 138 7.33 8.72 18.62
N TYR A 139 8.47 8.33 18.03
CA TYR A 139 8.47 7.72 16.71
C TYR A 139 8.08 6.25 16.81
N GLU A 140 7.43 5.77 15.77
CA GLU A 140 7.05 4.38 15.59
C GLU A 140 7.69 3.85 14.31
N VAL A 141 7.89 2.53 14.28
CA VAL A 141 8.34 1.84 13.07
C VAL A 141 7.14 1.16 12.45
N GLN A 142 6.83 1.55 11.22
CA GLN A 142 5.85 0.87 10.41
C GLN A 142 6.56 0.03 9.36
N CYS A 143 6.05 -1.17 9.13
CA CYS A 143 6.54 -2.03 8.08
C CYS A 143 5.43 -2.39 7.09
N VAL A 144 5.72 -2.19 5.80
CA VAL A 144 4.88 -2.64 4.70
C VAL A 144 5.54 -3.87 4.11
N VAL A 145 4.81 -4.97 4.02
CA VAL A 145 5.37 -6.27 3.65
C VAL A 145 4.61 -6.88 2.48
N SER A 146 5.31 -7.67 1.70
CA SER A 146 4.75 -8.52 0.65
C SER A 146 5.59 -9.78 0.54
N ALA A 147 4.93 -10.92 0.51
CA ALA A 147 5.56 -12.23 0.39
C ALA A 147 4.83 -13.04 -0.68
N VAL A 148 5.56 -13.65 -1.60
CA VAL A 148 5.00 -14.52 -2.65
C VAL A 148 5.91 -15.73 -2.85
N SER A 149 5.30 -16.91 -2.94
CA SER A 149 5.96 -18.17 -3.29
C SER A 149 5.12 -18.91 -4.33
N PRO A 150 5.63 -19.09 -5.57
CA PRO A 150 4.95 -19.87 -6.60
C PRO A 150 5.21 -21.38 -6.47
N GLU A 151 6.29 -21.77 -5.80
CA GLU A 151 6.72 -23.17 -5.69
C GLU A 151 6.99 -23.55 -4.24
N GLY A 152 6.88 -24.85 -3.95
CA GLY A 152 7.00 -25.38 -2.61
C GLY A 152 6.77 -26.90 -2.57
N MET A 153 7.30 -27.54 -1.54
CA MET A 153 7.17 -28.97 -1.33
C MET A 153 6.59 -29.25 0.05
N PHE A 154 5.69 -30.23 0.14
CA PHE A 154 5.16 -30.68 1.42
C PHE A 154 6.09 -31.70 2.07
N ASN A 155 6.48 -31.46 3.32
CA ASN A 155 7.24 -32.40 4.13
C ASN A 155 6.27 -33.26 4.96
N THR A 156 6.15 -34.53 4.60
CA THR A 156 5.27 -35.51 5.25
C THR A 156 5.71 -35.92 6.65
N GLN A 157 6.96 -35.65 7.04
CA GLN A 157 7.47 -36.01 8.37
C GLN A 157 7.02 -35.04 9.45
N ASN A 158 6.94 -33.74 9.10
CA ASN A 158 6.66 -32.65 10.03
C ASN A 158 5.33 -31.93 9.75
N ASN A 159 4.61 -32.31 8.70
CA ASN A 159 3.39 -31.63 8.21
C ASN A 159 3.61 -30.13 7.95
N THR A 160 4.77 -29.78 7.38
CA THR A 160 5.16 -28.40 7.05
C THR A 160 5.39 -28.25 5.55
N PHE A 161 5.19 -27.06 5.01
CA PHE A 161 5.63 -26.74 3.65
C PHE A 161 7.04 -26.15 3.67
N VAL A 162 7.89 -26.58 2.74
CA VAL A 162 9.21 -25.99 2.50
C VAL A 162 9.10 -25.24 1.17
N VAL A 163 9.32 -23.93 1.20
CA VAL A 163 9.04 -23.05 0.06
C VAL A 163 10.19 -22.09 -0.21
N ASP A 164 10.30 -21.65 -1.46
CA ASP A 164 11.25 -20.62 -1.87
C ASP A 164 10.49 -19.30 -2.05
N LEU A 165 10.71 -18.37 -1.14
CA LEU A 165 9.84 -17.23 -0.95
C LEU A 165 10.54 -15.91 -1.28
N CYS A 166 9.87 -15.11 -2.11
CA CYS A 166 10.26 -13.74 -2.43
C CYS A 166 9.59 -12.79 -1.43
N THR A 167 10.40 -12.09 -0.63
CA THR A 167 9.92 -11.06 0.30
C THR A 167 10.29 -9.67 -0.16
N THR A 168 9.40 -8.72 0.08
CA THR A 168 9.69 -7.29 0.04
C THR A 168 9.24 -6.69 1.36
N VAL A 169 10.18 -6.07 2.08
CA VAL A 169 9.94 -5.38 3.35
C VAL A 169 10.32 -3.92 3.17
N ILE A 170 9.38 -3.02 3.48
CA ILE A 170 9.60 -1.58 3.51
C ILE A 170 9.48 -1.13 4.97
N LEU A 171 10.60 -0.75 5.58
CA LEU A 171 10.63 -0.17 6.92
C LEU A 171 10.52 1.34 6.82
N LYS A 172 9.70 1.94 7.68
CA LYS A 172 9.48 3.38 7.76
C LYS A 172 9.55 3.85 9.20
N ILE A 173 10.33 4.89 9.44
CA ILE A 173 10.32 5.61 10.72
C ILE A 173 9.31 6.74 10.60
N VAL A 174 8.23 6.67 11.38
CA VAL A 174 7.13 7.64 11.28
C VAL A 174 6.79 8.26 12.63
N ILE A 175 6.23 9.47 12.60
CA ILE A 175 5.61 10.14 13.74
C ILE A 175 4.24 10.65 13.31
N ASN A 176 3.25 10.56 14.19
CA ASN A 176 1.97 11.24 14.01
C ASN A 176 2.15 12.74 14.28
N VAL A 177 1.92 13.56 13.27
CA VAL A 177 2.06 15.02 13.33
C VAL A 177 0.76 15.70 12.92
N ASP A 178 0.56 16.88 13.49
CA ASP A 178 -0.53 17.77 13.14
C ASP A 178 0.00 18.85 12.21
N LEU A 179 -0.51 18.86 10.98
CA LEU A 179 -0.14 19.83 9.95
C LEU A 179 -1.22 20.91 9.86
N LEU A 180 -0.82 22.16 10.08
CA LEU A 180 -1.69 23.30 9.87
C LEU A 180 -1.64 23.73 8.40
N VAL A 181 -2.71 23.48 7.66
CA VAL A 181 -2.80 23.77 6.22
C VAL A 181 -3.89 24.82 5.99
N PRO A 182 -3.62 25.86 5.17
CA PRO A 182 -4.66 26.80 4.76
C PRO A 182 -5.67 26.09 3.84
N SER A 183 -6.97 26.19 4.13
CA SER A 183 -8.02 25.54 3.33
C SER A 183 -8.84 26.56 2.54
N TYR A 184 -9.29 26.13 1.37
CA TYR A 184 -10.24 26.87 0.51
C TYR A 184 -11.69 26.39 0.72
N GLY A 185 -11.97 25.72 1.85
CA GLY A 185 -13.28 25.15 2.20
C GLY A 185 -13.41 23.64 1.97
N TYR A 186 -14.62 23.12 2.14
CA TYR A 186 -14.94 21.68 2.04
C TYR A 186 -15.21 21.22 0.60
N CYS A 187 -14.82 19.98 0.30
CA CYS A 187 -15.24 19.30 -0.93
C CYS A 187 -16.77 19.14 -0.94
N VAL A 188 -17.40 19.39 -2.09
CA VAL A 188 -18.82 19.09 -2.28
C VAL A 188 -18.96 17.57 -2.47
N ILE A 189 -19.73 16.92 -1.60
CA ILE A 189 -20.08 15.51 -1.77
C ILE A 189 -21.22 15.45 -2.80
N PRO A 190 -21.01 14.86 -3.99
CA PRO A 190 -22.08 14.74 -4.97
C PRO A 190 -23.17 13.77 -4.44
N PRO A 191 -24.45 14.02 -4.73
CA PRO A 191 -25.51 13.09 -4.37
C PRO A 191 -25.31 11.75 -5.09
N ALA A 192 -25.58 10.64 -4.40
CA ALA A 192 -25.51 9.31 -4.99
C ALA A 192 -26.59 9.16 -6.07
N GLN A 193 -26.20 8.72 -7.26
CA GLN A 193 -27.13 8.32 -8.30
C GLN A 193 -27.37 6.80 -8.18
N GLU A 194 -28.61 6.39 -7.96
CA GLU A 194 -28.97 4.98 -7.94
C GLU A 194 -28.78 4.36 -9.33
N TYR A 195 -28.12 3.21 -9.38
CA TYR A 195 -27.92 2.45 -10.61
C TYR A 195 -29.21 1.69 -10.94
N THR A 196 -30.17 2.34 -11.62
CA THR A 196 -31.32 1.64 -12.19
C THR A 196 -30.86 0.88 -13.43
N GLN A 197 -30.90 -0.44 -13.39
CA GLN A 197 -30.60 -1.31 -14.53
C GLN A 197 -31.65 -1.12 -15.64
N GLU A 198 -31.41 -0.20 -16.57
CA GLU A 198 -31.85 -0.36 -17.95
C GLU A 198 -30.61 -0.62 -18.82
N VAL A 199 -30.32 -1.92 -18.97
CA VAL A 199 -29.01 -2.51 -19.22
C VAL A 199 -28.42 -2.23 -20.62
N CYS A 200 -29.11 -1.60 -21.58
CA CYS A 200 -28.70 -1.79 -22.98
C CYS A 200 -28.89 -0.62 -23.97
N ALA A 201 -28.79 0.66 -23.58
CA ALA A 201 -28.81 1.74 -24.59
C ALA A 201 -27.47 2.49 -24.73
N GLY A 202 -26.82 2.89 -23.63
CA GLY A 202 -25.64 3.77 -23.70
C GLY A 202 -24.29 3.08 -23.84
N PHE A 203 -24.20 1.76 -23.60
CA PHE A 203 -22.93 1.01 -23.68
C PHE A 203 -22.45 0.79 -25.12
N PHE A 204 -23.34 0.94 -26.12
CA PHE A 204 -23.01 0.74 -27.53
C PHE A 204 -22.55 2.00 -28.29
N GLU A 205 -22.57 3.19 -27.67
CA GLU A 205 -22.19 4.44 -28.34
C GLU A 205 -20.89 5.08 -27.81
N LEU A 206 -20.19 4.42 -26.87
CA LEU A 206 -18.91 4.92 -26.39
C LEU A 206 -17.74 4.09 -26.94
N PRO A 207 -16.72 4.74 -27.54
CA PRO A 207 -15.58 4.04 -28.12
C PRO A 207 -14.73 3.36 -27.03
N LEU A 208 -14.18 2.21 -27.40
CA LEU A 208 -13.45 1.26 -26.55
C LEU A 208 -12.18 1.79 -25.86
N TYR A 209 -11.67 2.97 -26.25
CA TYR A 209 -10.58 3.67 -25.58
C TYR A 209 -10.82 5.19 -25.64
N PRO A 210 -10.42 5.98 -24.63
CA PRO A 210 -10.42 7.42 -24.74
C PRO A 210 -9.41 7.83 -25.82
N GLN A 211 -9.90 8.33 -26.95
CA GLN A 211 -9.06 9.05 -27.89
C GLN A 211 -8.75 10.41 -27.28
N GLY A 212 -7.47 10.67 -27.02
CA GLY A 212 -7.00 11.99 -26.62
C GLY A 212 -7.25 12.97 -27.75
N ASN A 213 -8.29 13.79 -27.65
CA ASN A 213 -8.38 14.97 -28.49
C ASN A 213 -7.67 16.11 -27.77
N THR A 214 -6.40 16.29 -28.12
CA THR A 214 -5.77 17.61 -28.10
C THR A 214 -6.60 18.54 -28.99
N ASN A 215 -7.59 19.19 -28.40
CA ASN A 215 -8.07 20.46 -28.91
C ASN A 215 -7.86 21.48 -27.79
N CYS A 216 -6.65 22.05 -27.81
CA CYS A 216 -6.43 23.38 -27.30
C CYS A 216 -7.45 24.30 -27.98
N GLY A 217 -8.57 24.54 -27.30
CA GLY A 217 -9.53 25.58 -27.64
C GLY A 217 -8.92 26.95 -27.41
N CYS A 218 -7.91 27.31 -28.19
CA CYS A 218 -7.58 28.70 -28.48
C CYS A 218 -8.69 29.25 -29.38
N GLY A 219 -9.88 29.45 -28.82
CA GLY A 219 -10.89 30.32 -29.40
C GLY A 219 -10.43 31.76 -29.21
N GLY A 220 -9.68 32.29 -30.18
CA GLY A 220 -9.23 33.69 -30.12
C GLY A 220 -8.09 34.09 -31.05
N CYS A 221 -7.89 33.45 -32.20
CA CYS A 221 -6.99 33.98 -33.24
C CYS A 221 -7.78 34.71 -34.33
N ASN A 222 -7.99 36.00 -34.06
CA ASN A 222 -7.76 37.13 -34.95
C ASN A 222 -8.27 37.05 -36.40
N ASN A 223 -9.39 37.72 -36.69
CA ASN A 223 -9.72 38.24 -38.01
C ASN A 223 -10.27 39.67 -37.90
N ASN A 224 -9.39 40.64 -38.19
CA ASN A 224 -9.59 42.00 -38.72
C ASN A 224 -10.83 42.82 -38.36
N CYS A 225 -10.61 44.01 -37.76
CA CYS A 225 -11.20 45.25 -38.27
C CYS A 225 -10.56 46.53 -37.65
N ASN A 226 -9.63 47.11 -38.41
CA ASN A 226 -9.42 48.54 -38.67
C ASN A 226 -10.35 49.55 -37.93
N LYS A 227 -9.80 50.29 -36.95
CA LYS A 227 -9.86 51.76 -36.76
C LYS A 227 -9.28 52.14 -35.39
#